data_AF-A0A4J1UG32-F1
#
_entry.id   AF-A0A4J1UG32-F1
#
_cell.length_a   1.000
_cell.length_b   1.000
_cell.length_c   1.000
_cell.angle_alpha   90.00
_cell.angle_beta   90.00
_cell.angle_gamma   90.00
#
_symmetry.space_group_name_H-M   'P 1'
#
loop_
_entity.id
_entity.type
_entity.pdbx_description
1 polymer ?
#
loop_
_entity_poly.entity_id
_entity_poly.type
_entity_poly.pdbx_seq_one_letter_code
_entity_poly.pdbx_strand_id
1 'polypeptide(L)'
;MKIKEQTRKLAVGCSKHSFEVVDKTDEVSSKHSFEVVDKTDEVSSKHSFEVVDKTDEVSSKHCFEVVDKTDEVSSKHCFEVADRTDEVSSKHCFEVADRTDEVSSKHCFEVADRTDEVSSKHCFEVVDKTDEVSSKHCFEVADRTDEVSSKHCFEVADRTDEVSNHTYGKVNLKWFEESTTCLLEKEPIMKVFQHVNIVTCDQDFHVYLDGILAVKDSQIVYVGQDKPAFLEQAEQIIDYQGAWIMPGLVNCHTHSAMTGLRGIRDDSNLHEWLNDYIWPAESEFTPDMTTNAVKEALTEMLQSGTTTFNDMYNPSGVDIQQIYQVVKTSKMRCYFSPTLFSSETETTAETISRTRSIIDEILKYKNPNFKVMVAPHSPYSCSRDLLEASLEMAKELNIPLHVHVAETKEESGIILKRYGKRPLAFLEELGYLDHPSVFAHGVELNEREIERLASSQVAIAHNPISNLKLASGIAPIIQLQKAGVAVGIATDSVASNNNLDMFEEGRTAALLQKMKSGDASQFPIETALKVLTIEGAKVLGMENQIGSLEVGKQADFLVIQPQGKIHLQPQENMLSHLVYAVKSSDVDDVYIAGEQVVKQGQVLTVEL
;
A
#
# COMPACT_ATOMS: atom_id res chain seq x y z
N MET A 1 27.72 -63.11 -23.51
CA MET A 1 26.49 -63.63 -24.15
C MET A 1 25.67 -64.30 -23.07
N LYS A 2 24.64 -63.59 -22.59
CA LYS A 2 23.24 -63.89 -22.92
C LYS A 2 22.79 -65.10 -22.10
N ILE A 3 22.01 -64.90 -21.04
CA ILE A 3 20.71 -64.21 -21.08
C ILE A 3 20.66 -63.20 -19.91
N LYS A 4 20.85 -61.90 -20.22
CA LYS A 4 19.82 -60.83 -20.30
C LYS A 4 19.40 -60.35 -18.90
N GLU A 5 19.80 -59.18 -18.39
CA GLU A 5 19.94 -57.88 -19.05
C GLU A 5 18.63 -57.44 -19.70
N GLN A 6 17.73 -56.94 -18.84
CA GLN A 6 16.70 -55.91 -19.01
C GLN A 6 15.92 -55.96 -17.69
N THR A 7 16.40 -55.41 -16.56
CA THR A 7 16.24 -53.98 -16.25
C THR A 7 17.09 -53.64 -15.02
N ARG A 8 18.42 -53.51 -15.21
CA ARG A 8 19.28 -52.72 -14.31
C ARG A 8 19.63 -51.48 -15.12
N LYS A 9 18.87 -50.39 -14.92
CA LYS A 9 19.16 -48.97 -15.24
C LYS A 9 17.86 -48.23 -15.59
N LEU A 10 17.36 -47.44 -14.64
CA LEU A 10 16.75 -46.10 -14.75
C LEU A 10 15.73 -45.87 -13.62
N ALA A 11 16.22 -45.54 -12.43
CA ALA A 11 15.57 -44.65 -11.46
C ALA A 11 16.55 -44.39 -10.31
N VAL A 12 17.55 -43.57 -10.59
CA VAL A 12 18.24 -42.78 -9.56
C VAL A 12 17.27 -41.65 -9.20
N GLY A 13 16.93 -41.51 -7.92
CA GLY A 13 16.27 -40.31 -7.38
C GLY A 13 14.75 -40.38 -7.22
N CYS A 14 14.31 -39.94 -6.03
CA CYS A 14 12.93 -39.59 -5.62
C CYS A 14 11.90 -40.73 -5.46
N SER A 15 11.55 -41.05 -4.21
CA SER A 15 10.20 -41.49 -3.86
C SER A 15 9.79 -40.90 -2.51
N LYS A 16 9.36 -39.63 -2.54
CA LYS A 16 8.35 -39.16 -1.58
C LYS A 16 7.13 -40.06 -1.79
N HIS A 17 6.80 -40.91 -0.83
CA HIS A 17 5.50 -41.56 -0.82
C HIS A 17 4.50 -40.56 -0.25
N SER A 18 3.56 -40.11 -1.08
CA SER A 18 2.61 -39.05 -0.71
C SER A 18 1.39 -39.58 0.05
N PHE A 19 1.21 -40.90 0.13
CA PHE A 19 -0.02 -41.54 0.59
C PHE A 19 0.27 -42.97 1.08
N GLU A 20 -0.22 -43.34 2.27
CA GLU A 20 -0.08 -44.67 2.88
C GLU A 20 -1.40 -45.11 3.53
N VAL A 21 -1.74 -46.40 3.37
CA VAL A 21 -2.91 -47.06 3.99
C VAL A 21 -2.50 -48.45 4.43
N VAL A 22 -2.52 -48.71 5.72
CA VAL A 22 -2.00 -49.93 6.34
C VAL A 22 -2.85 -50.33 7.55
N ASP A 23 -2.91 -51.63 7.84
CA ASP A 23 -3.78 -52.20 8.88
C ASP A 23 -3.15 -52.04 10.29
N LYS A 24 -1.82 -52.15 10.42
CA LYS A 24 -1.07 -51.86 11.64
C LYS A 24 0.34 -51.42 11.31
N THR A 25 0.86 -50.47 12.07
CA THR A 25 2.26 -50.02 11.95
C THR A 25 2.88 -49.76 13.31
N ASP A 26 4.07 -50.34 13.53
CA ASP A 26 4.77 -50.26 14.82
C ASP A 26 5.64 -48.98 14.95
N GLU A 27 6.22 -48.45 13.85
CA GLU A 27 7.00 -47.18 13.83
C GLU A 27 7.00 -46.52 12.43
N VAL A 28 6.66 -45.22 12.34
CA VAL A 28 6.75 -44.43 11.09
C VAL A 28 7.81 -43.34 11.19
N SER A 29 8.90 -43.45 10.42
CA SER A 29 10.06 -42.52 10.47
C SER A 29 10.33 -41.72 9.18
N SER A 30 9.49 -41.85 8.15
CA SER A 30 9.57 -41.07 6.90
C SER A 30 8.47 -40.01 6.78
N LYS A 31 8.71 -38.92 6.03
CA LYS A 31 7.73 -37.84 5.84
C LYS A 31 6.59 -38.27 4.89
N HIS A 32 5.37 -38.39 5.40
CA HIS A 32 4.16 -38.62 4.60
C HIS A 32 3.30 -37.35 4.51
N SER A 33 2.55 -37.22 3.41
CA SER A 33 1.63 -36.08 3.23
C SER A 33 0.20 -36.41 3.69
N PHE A 34 -0.17 -37.70 3.66
CA PHE A 34 -1.50 -38.19 4.03
C PHE A 34 -1.41 -39.66 4.48
N GLU A 35 -2.09 -40.01 5.57
CA GLU A 35 -2.02 -41.33 6.21
C GLU A 35 -3.40 -41.77 6.77
N VAL A 36 -3.74 -43.05 6.58
CA VAL A 36 -4.92 -43.70 7.17
C VAL A 36 -4.53 -45.06 7.75
N VAL A 37 -4.67 -45.25 9.06
CA VAL A 37 -4.23 -46.46 9.76
C VAL A 37 -5.28 -46.89 10.80
N ASP A 38 -5.45 -48.20 11.01
CA ASP A 38 -6.37 -48.70 12.04
C ASP A 38 -5.75 -48.56 13.44
N LYS A 39 -4.49 -48.95 13.63
CA LYS A 39 -3.75 -48.73 14.89
C LYS A 39 -2.28 -48.38 14.69
N THR A 40 -1.82 -47.40 15.46
CA THR A 40 -0.42 -46.97 15.48
C THR A 40 0.06 -46.76 16.91
N ASP A 41 1.21 -47.36 17.25
CA ASP A 41 1.74 -47.33 18.62
C ASP A 41 2.56 -46.03 18.88
N GLU A 42 3.42 -45.59 17.95
CA GLU A 42 4.20 -44.33 18.09
C GLU A 42 4.36 -43.57 16.74
N VAL A 43 4.06 -42.25 16.74
CA VAL A 43 4.29 -41.36 15.58
C VAL A 43 5.34 -40.29 15.90
N SER A 44 6.49 -40.32 15.20
CA SER A 44 7.64 -39.43 15.44
C SER A 44 7.98 -38.47 14.27
N SER A 45 7.18 -38.47 13.21
CA SER A 45 7.41 -37.74 11.96
C SER A 45 6.34 -36.66 11.67
N LYS A 46 6.60 -35.67 10.80
CA LYS A 46 5.66 -34.56 10.51
C LYS A 46 4.65 -34.96 9.42
N HIS A 47 3.35 -34.94 9.74
CA HIS A 47 2.26 -35.22 8.79
C HIS A 47 1.44 -33.96 8.48
N SER A 48 0.87 -33.90 7.27
CA SER A 48 -0.01 -32.78 6.87
C SER A 48 -1.49 -33.09 7.14
N PHE A 49 -1.88 -34.37 7.11
CA PHE A 49 -3.24 -34.85 7.37
C PHE A 49 -3.21 -36.33 7.79
N GLU A 50 -3.97 -36.70 8.82
CA GLU A 50 -3.97 -38.04 9.42
C GLU A 50 -5.38 -38.47 9.88
N VAL A 51 -5.73 -39.73 9.65
CA VAL A 51 -6.99 -40.36 10.13
C VAL A 51 -6.67 -41.72 10.75
N VAL A 52 -6.93 -41.89 12.05
CA VAL A 52 -6.56 -43.12 12.79
C VAL A 52 -7.71 -43.57 13.69
N ASP A 53 -7.92 -44.88 13.85
CA ASP A 53 -8.93 -45.39 14.81
C ASP A 53 -8.38 -45.31 16.25
N LYS A 54 -7.15 -45.78 16.50
CA LYS A 54 -6.47 -45.58 17.80
C LYS A 54 -5.00 -45.25 17.71
N THR A 55 -4.58 -44.29 18.53
CA THR A 55 -3.17 -43.90 18.68
C THR A 55 -2.80 -43.79 20.16
N ASP A 56 -1.70 -44.45 20.55
CA ASP A 56 -1.26 -44.49 21.95
C ASP A 56 -0.41 -43.24 22.31
N GLU A 57 0.60 -42.86 21.49
CA GLU A 57 1.42 -41.64 21.72
C GLU A 57 1.72 -40.83 20.44
N VAL A 58 1.48 -39.50 20.49
CA VAL A 58 1.84 -38.55 19.41
C VAL A 58 2.90 -37.54 19.87
N SER A 59 4.08 -37.57 19.24
CA SER A 59 5.26 -36.77 19.65
C SER A 59 5.69 -35.66 18.67
N SER A 60 4.94 -35.46 17.58
CA SER A 60 5.35 -34.63 16.44
C SER A 60 4.25 -33.67 15.95
N LYS A 61 4.56 -32.66 15.10
CA LYS A 61 3.62 -31.57 14.72
C LYS A 61 2.70 -31.99 13.58
N HIS A 62 1.38 -31.92 13.78
CA HIS A 62 0.36 -32.18 12.76
C HIS A 62 -0.40 -30.90 12.39
N CYS A 63 -0.80 -30.79 11.12
CA CYS A 63 -1.64 -29.69 10.65
C CYS A 63 -3.15 -29.97 10.81
N PHE A 64 -3.58 -31.23 10.65
CA PHE A 64 -4.98 -31.65 10.76
C PHE A 64 -5.05 -33.14 11.11
N GLU A 65 -5.90 -33.52 12.07
CA GLU A 65 -6.03 -34.89 12.59
C GLU A 65 -7.49 -35.25 12.87
N VAL A 66 -7.88 -36.49 12.57
CA VAL A 66 -9.18 -37.08 12.92
C VAL A 66 -8.94 -38.44 13.55
N VAL A 67 -9.39 -38.64 14.79
CA VAL A 67 -9.08 -39.86 15.56
C VAL A 67 -10.29 -40.35 16.34
N ASP A 68 -10.50 -41.67 16.49
CA ASP A 68 -11.57 -42.18 17.37
C ASP A 68 -11.11 -42.08 18.84
N LYS A 69 -9.91 -42.59 19.18
CA LYS A 69 -9.32 -42.42 20.52
C LYS A 69 -7.83 -42.13 20.52
N THR A 70 -7.43 -41.18 21.38
CA THR A 70 -6.04 -40.86 21.66
C THR A 70 -5.77 -40.83 23.15
N ASP A 71 -4.72 -41.54 23.57
CA ASP A 71 -4.37 -41.68 24.98
C ASP A 71 -3.48 -40.50 25.45
N GLU A 72 -2.36 -40.18 24.77
CA GLU A 72 -1.50 -39.03 25.11
C GLU A 72 -1.04 -38.18 23.90
N VAL A 73 -1.26 -36.84 23.98
CA VAL A 73 -0.78 -35.87 22.99
C VAL A 73 0.27 -34.91 23.58
N SER A 74 1.51 -34.98 23.06
CA SER A 74 2.66 -34.22 23.61
C SER A 74 3.15 -33.05 22.74
N SER A 75 2.48 -32.76 21.63
CA SER A 75 2.97 -31.88 20.56
C SER A 75 1.91 -30.89 20.00
N LYS A 76 2.29 -29.93 19.13
CA LYS A 76 1.41 -28.82 18.69
C LYS A 76 0.54 -29.22 17.48
N HIS A 77 -0.78 -29.15 17.63
CA HIS A 77 -1.75 -29.35 16.55
C HIS A 77 -2.40 -28.02 16.12
N CYS A 78 -2.69 -27.89 14.83
CA CYS A 78 -3.43 -26.73 14.32
C CYS A 78 -4.95 -26.96 14.33
N PHE A 79 -5.40 -28.20 14.11
CA PHE A 79 -6.83 -28.58 14.10
C PHE A 79 -6.97 -30.08 14.41
N GLU A 80 -7.91 -30.45 15.27
CA GLU A 80 -8.17 -31.83 15.71
C GLU A 80 -9.66 -32.13 15.84
N VAL A 81 -10.07 -33.35 15.48
CA VAL A 81 -11.42 -33.90 15.70
C VAL A 81 -11.30 -35.29 16.33
N ALA A 82 -11.83 -35.49 17.54
CA ALA A 82 -11.73 -36.76 18.26
C ALA A 82 -13.09 -37.25 18.82
N ASP A 83 -13.29 -38.56 18.98
CA ASP A 83 -14.43 -39.07 19.80
C ASP A 83 -14.05 -39.00 21.29
N ARG A 84 -12.83 -39.42 21.65
CA ARG A 84 -12.31 -39.26 23.02
C ARG A 84 -10.82 -38.95 23.06
N THR A 85 -10.44 -38.01 23.92
CA THR A 85 -9.05 -37.67 24.22
C THR A 85 -8.81 -37.72 25.73
N ASP A 86 -7.85 -38.54 26.18
CA ASP A 86 -7.63 -38.79 27.60
C ASP A 86 -6.69 -37.73 28.24
N GLU A 87 -5.47 -37.49 27.70
CA GLU A 87 -4.56 -36.42 28.19
C GLU A 87 -3.94 -35.54 27.08
N VAL A 88 -4.10 -34.20 27.22
CA VAL A 88 -3.50 -33.21 26.32
C VAL A 88 -2.47 -32.33 27.04
N SER A 89 -1.19 -32.43 26.63
CA SER A 89 -0.07 -31.74 27.31
C SER A 89 0.54 -30.55 26.55
N SER A 90 0.01 -30.19 25.38
CA SER A 90 0.60 -29.21 24.46
C SER A 90 -0.46 -28.29 23.79
N LYS A 91 -0.05 -27.30 22.95
CA LYS A 91 -0.91 -26.20 22.46
C LYS A 91 -1.74 -26.59 21.22
N HIS A 92 -3.06 -26.48 21.31
CA HIS A 92 -3.98 -26.61 20.16
C HIS A 92 -4.52 -25.24 19.73
N CYS A 93 -4.69 -25.05 18.42
CA CYS A 93 -5.33 -23.84 17.89
C CYS A 93 -6.85 -23.99 17.77
N PHE A 94 -7.35 -25.20 17.47
CA PHE A 94 -8.77 -25.51 17.34
C PHE A 94 -9.02 -27.01 17.59
N GLU A 95 -10.03 -27.36 18.37
CA GLU A 95 -10.37 -28.75 18.74
C GLU A 95 -11.89 -28.98 18.75
N VAL A 96 -12.33 -30.17 18.31
CA VAL A 96 -13.71 -30.65 18.42
C VAL A 96 -13.71 -32.08 18.95
N ALA A 97 -14.29 -32.34 20.12
CA ALA A 97 -14.31 -33.68 20.73
C ALA A 97 -15.67 -34.06 21.32
N ASP A 98 -16.03 -35.35 21.39
CA ASP A 98 -17.23 -35.76 22.15
C ASP A 98 -16.93 -35.74 23.66
N ARG A 99 -15.76 -36.26 24.06
CA ARG A 99 -15.28 -36.18 25.45
C ARG A 99 -13.79 -35.91 25.58
N THR A 100 -13.42 -34.99 26.47
CA THR A 100 -12.03 -34.72 26.86
C THR A 100 -11.87 -34.85 28.37
N ASP A 101 -10.96 -35.72 28.83
CA ASP A 101 -10.82 -36.04 30.26
C ASP A 101 -9.89 -35.04 31.01
N GLU A 102 -8.63 -34.85 30.58
CA GLU A 102 -7.70 -33.87 31.19
C GLU A 102 -6.98 -32.94 30.19
N VAL A 103 -7.11 -31.62 30.39
CA VAL A 103 -6.41 -30.60 29.59
C VAL A 103 -5.41 -29.81 30.43
N SER A 104 -4.11 -29.94 30.10
CA SER A 104 -3.01 -29.34 30.89
C SER A 104 -2.31 -28.13 30.24
N SER A 105 -2.69 -27.74 29.02
CA SER A 105 -2.01 -26.68 28.25
C SER A 105 -2.99 -25.79 27.42
N LYS A 106 -2.52 -24.75 26.71
CA LYS A 106 -3.34 -23.63 26.17
C LYS A 106 -4.12 -24.01 24.90
N HIS A 107 -5.45 -23.83 24.90
CA HIS A 107 -6.31 -23.88 23.71
C HIS A 107 -6.75 -22.48 23.26
N CYS A 108 -6.81 -22.25 21.95
CA CYS A 108 -7.36 -21.00 21.41
C CYS A 108 -8.86 -21.08 21.13
N PHE A 109 -9.40 -22.25 20.77
CA PHE A 109 -10.82 -22.48 20.52
C PHE A 109 -11.15 -23.97 20.71
N GLU A 110 -12.24 -24.29 21.40
CA GLU A 110 -12.67 -25.67 21.70
C GLU A 110 -14.20 -25.81 21.61
N VAL A 111 -14.66 -26.96 21.10
CA VAL A 111 -16.07 -27.38 21.10
C VAL A 111 -16.16 -28.84 21.56
N ALA A 112 -16.83 -29.12 22.68
CA ALA A 112 -16.98 -30.49 23.18
C ALA A 112 -18.37 -30.81 23.73
N ASP A 113 -18.78 -32.08 23.80
CA ASP A 113 -20.02 -32.46 24.50
C ASP A 113 -19.77 -32.50 26.02
N ARG A 114 -18.64 -33.08 26.45
CA ARG A 114 -18.24 -33.08 27.86
C ARG A 114 -16.74 -32.90 28.10
N THR A 115 -16.40 -32.07 29.06
CA THR A 115 -15.01 -31.90 29.55
C THR A 115 -14.95 -32.11 31.06
N ASP A 116 -14.10 -33.02 31.54
CA ASP A 116 -14.06 -33.41 32.96
C ASP A 116 -13.16 -32.45 33.80
N GLU A 117 -11.86 -32.27 33.46
CA GLU A 117 -10.96 -31.36 34.19
C GLU A 117 -10.14 -30.41 33.27
N VAL A 118 -10.24 -29.10 33.52
CA VAL A 118 -9.46 -28.07 32.82
C VAL A 118 -8.49 -27.35 33.76
N SER A 119 -7.19 -27.49 33.51
CA SER A 119 -6.14 -26.94 34.39
C SER A 119 -5.38 -25.72 33.84
N SER A 120 -5.67 -25.27 32.61
CA SER A 120 -4.93 -24.19 31.93
C SER A 120 -5.82 -23.25 31.06
N LYS A 121 -5.27 -22.23 30.40
CA LYS A 121 -6.00 -21.07 29.82
C LYS A 121 -6.70 -21.38 28.48
N HIS A 122 -8.01 -21.09 28.39
CA HIS A 122 -8.78 -21.09 27.14
C HIS A 122 -9.13 -19.66 26.69
N CYS A 123 -9.06 -19.40 25.39
CA CYS A 123 -9.51 -18.12 24.80
C CYS A 123 -11.00 -18.11 24.45
N PHE A 124 -11.57 -19.25 24.00
CA PHE A 124 -12.98 -19.40 23.66
C PHE A 124 -13.40 -20.87 23.72
N GLU A 125 -14.54 -21.18 24.32
CA GLU A 125 -15.01 -22.55 24.58
C GLU A 125 -16.54 -22.66 24.45
N VAL A 126 -17.02 -23.76 23.86
CA VAL A 126 -18.45 -24.11 23.74
C VAL A 126 -18.64 -25.58 24.13
N VAL A 127 -19.24 -25.87 25.28
CA VAL A 127 -19.35 -27.24 25.81
C VAL A 127 -20.74 -27.53 26.37
N ASP A 128 -21.30 -28.75 26.25
CA ASP A 128 -22.62 -29.07 26.84
C ASP A 128 -22.53 -29.20 28.37
N LYS A 129 -21.51 -29.94 28.88
CA LYS A 129 -21.25 -30.08 30.32
C LYS A 129 -19.76 -30.02 30.71
N THR A 130 -19.45 -29.23 31.73
CA THR A 130 -18.10 -29.16 32.33
C THR A 130 -18.14 -29.43 33.83
N ASP A 131 -17.29 -30.36 34.32
CA ASP A 131 -17.34 -30.83 35.71
C ASP A 131 -16.48 -29.96 36.66
N GLU A 132 -15.18 -29.75 36.42
CA GLU A 132 -14.32 -28.86 37.23
C GLU A 132 -13.44 -27.90 36.40
N VAL A 133 -13.55 -26.60 36.68
CA VAL A 133 -12.71 -25.55 36.07
C VAL A 133 -11.79 -24.91 37.10
N SER A 134 -10.48 -25.09 36.91
CA SER A 134 -9.46 -24.62 37.86
C SER A 134 -8.67 -23.37 37.43
N SER A 135 -8.83 -22.87 36.20
CA SER A 135 -8.04 -21.74 35.67
C SER A 135 -8.81 -20.78 34.71
N LYS A 136 -8.15 -19.76 34.13
CA LYS A 136 -8.80 -18.56 33.52
C LYS A 136 -9.42 -18.78 32.12
N HIS A 137 -10.71 -18.47 31.96
CA HIS A 137 -11.41 -18.38 30.67
C HIS A 137 -11.66 -16.92 30.25
N CYS A 138 -11.53 -16.62 28.95
CA CYS A 138 -11.88 -15.31 28.39
C CYS A 138 -13.36 -15.23 27.96
N PHE A 139 -13.94 -16.32 27.43
CA PHE A 139 -15.33 -16.41 26.99
C PHE A 139 -15.78 -17.88 26.95
N GLU A 140 -16.93 -18.20 27.54
CA GLU A 140 -17.49 -19.57 27.65
C GLU A 140 -19.01 -19.58 27.40
N VAL A 141 -19.48 -20.60 26.69
CA VAL A 141 -20.91 -20.90 26.51
C VAL A 141 -21.17 -22.37 26.83
N ALA A 142 -21.93 -22.66 27.89
CA ALA A 142 -22.22 -24.03 28.30
C ALA A 142 -23.65 -24.27 28.79
N ASP A 143 -24.20 -25.48 28.64
CA ASP A 143 -25.56 -25.76 29.15
C ASP A 143 -25.53 -25.97 30.68
N ARG A 144 -24.49 -26.64 31.20
CA ARG A 144 -24.30 -26.84 32.64
C ARG A 144 -22.82 -26.88 33.09
N THR A 145 -22.53 -26.18 34.18
CA THR A 145 -21.21 -26.18 34.85
C THR A 145 -21.36 -26.48 36.34
N ASP A 146 -20.64 -27.50 36.85
CA ASP A 146 -20.84 -28.02 38.21
C ASP A 146 -20.00 -27.28 39.28
N GLU A 147 -18.67 -27.10 39.14
CA GLU A 147 -17.84 -26.30 40.05
C GLU A 147 -16.83 -25.35 39.36
N VAL A 148 -16.85 -24.06 39.75
CA VAL A 148 -15.94 -23.02 39.23
C VAL A 148 -15.09 -22.40 40.35
N SER A 149 -13.77 -22.50 40.23
CA SER A 149 -12.85 -22.06 41.29
C SER A 149 -12.03 -20.78 40.97
N SER A 150 -12.06 -20.22 39.75
CA SER A 150 -11.37 -18.94 39.46
C SER A 150 -11.90 -18.12 38.24
N LYS A 151 -11.28 -16.96 37.96
CA LYS A 151 -11.83 -15.79 37.20
C LYS A 151 -12.30 -16.07 35.75
N HIS A 152 -13.59 -15.83 35.47
CA HIS A 152 -14.15 -15.64 34.12
C HIS A 152 -14.20 -14.16 33.75
N CYS A 153 -14.00 -13.84 32.45
CA CYS A 153 -14.27 -12.49 31.94
C CYS A 153 -15.72 -12.33 31.45
N PHE A 154 -16.33 -13.40 30.92
CA PHE A 154 -17.71 -13.44 30.42
C PHE A 154 -18.19 -14.91 30.31
N GLU A 155 -19.40 -15.22 30.78
CA GLU A 155 -19.99 -16.57 30.80
C GLU A 155 -21.47 -16.48 30.36
N VAL A 156 -21.92 -17.45 29.55
CA VAL A 156 -23.34 -17.65 29.22
C VAL A 156 -23.69 -19.11 29.48
N ALA A 157 -24.36 -19.39 30.60
CA ALA A 157 -24.79 -20.74 30.95
C ALA A 157 -26.26 -20.82 31.40
N ASP A 158 -26.90 -21.95 31.14
CA ASP A 158 -28.31 -22.18 31.51
C ASP A 158 -28.46 -22.56 33.00
N ARG A 159 -27.45 -23.24 33.60
CA ARG A 159 -27.43 -23.57 35.04
C ARG A 159 -26.01 -23.75 35.61
N THR A 160 -25.73 -23.12 36.76
CA THR A 160 -24.45 -23.25 37.50
C THR A 160 -24.73 -23.58 38.96
N ASP A 161 -24.10 -24.63 39.52
CA ASP A 161 -24.49 -25.18 40.83
C ASP A 161 -23.69 -24.60 42.03
N GLU A 162 -22.37 -24.37 41.95
CA GLU A 162 -21.59 -23.66 43.00
C GLU A 162 -20.54 -22.67 42.43
N VAL A 163 -20.59 -21.40 42.87
CA VAL A 163 -19.65 -20.33 42.46
C VAL A 163 -18.96 -19.72 43.68
N SER A 164 -17.63 -19.79 43.73
CA SER A 164 -16.84 -19.16 44.80
C SER A 164 -16.00 -17.97 44.29
N ASN A 165 -16.30 -16.78 44.83
CA ASN A 165 -15.68 -15.44 44.66
C ASN A 165 -16.32 -14.44 43.68
N HIS A 166 -16.94 -13.40 44.26
CA HIS A 166 -17.49 -12.23 43.59
C HIS A 166 -16.42 -11.15 43.27
N THR A 167 -16.53 -10.51 42.10
CA THR A 167 -16.48 -9.04 42.00
C THR A 167 -17.37 -8.55 40.83
N TYR A 168 -18.20 -7.54 41.10
CA TYR A 168 -19.41 -7.10 40.36
C TYR A 168 -19.19 -6.37 39.02
N GLY A 169 -20.22 -6.41 38.15
CA GLY A 169 -20.49 -5.32 37.19
C GLY A 169 -21.53 -5.60 36.08
N LYS A 170 -22.84 -5.44 36.36
CA LYS A 170 -23.89 -5.26 35.33
C LYS A 170 -23.61 -3.95 34.57
N VAL A 171 -23.39 -3.98 33.25
CA VAL A 171 -23.20 -2.75 32.44
C VAL A 171 -24.06 -2.75 31.17
N ASN A 172 -24.78 -1.65 30.98
CA ASN A 172 -25.63 -1.31 29.83
C ASN A 172 -24.83 -1.23 28.52
N LEU A 173 -25.45 -1.67 27.42
CA LEU A 173 -24.97 -1.73 26.02
C LEU A 173 -24.63 -0.35 25.39
N LYS A 174 -23.71 0.41 25.98
CA LYS A 174 -23.13 1.64 25.40
C LYS A 174 -21.60 1.70 25.43
N TRP A 175 -20.93 0.70 26.02
CA TRP A 175 -19.47 0.66 26.21
C TRP A 175 -18.69 -0.19 25.19
N PHE A 176 -19.40 -0.80 24.23
CA PHE A 176 -18.78 -1.74 23.27
C PHE A 176 -18.06 -1.05 22.09
N GLU A 177 -18.26 0.25 21.86
CA GLU A 177 -17.55 1.00 20.81
C GLU A 177 -16.26 1.69 21.30
N GLU A 178 -16.07 1.89 22.62
CA GLU A 178 -14.89 2.59 23.14
C GLU A 178 -13.77 1.63 23.63
N SER A 179 -14.07 0.35 23.86
CA SER A 179 -13.16 -0.59 24.54
C SER A 179 -12.32 -1.47 23.61
N THR A 180 -12.79 -1.72 22.38
CA THR A 180 -12.05 -2.49 21.35
C THR A 180 -10.94 -1.70 20.67
N THR A 181 -10.93 -0.38 20.86
CA THR A 181 -9.86 0.52 20.37
C THR A 181 -8.60 0.45 21.24
N CYS A 182 -8.68 -0.06 22.47
CA CYS A 182 -7.59 0.01 23.46
C CYS A 182 -6.72 -1.27 23.57
N LEU A 183 -6.92 -2.28 22.72
CA LEU A 183 -6.16 -3.56 22.78
C LEU A 183 -5.34 -3.90 21.52
N LEU A 184 -5.09 -2.92 20.66
CA LEU A 184 -4.10 -3.00 19.57
C LEU A 184 -3.27 -1.72 19.42
N GLU A 185 -3.10 -0.92 20.47
CA GLU A 185 -2.05 0.10 20.46
C GLU A 185 -0.71 -0.61 20.67
N LYS A 186 0.02 -0.84 19.56
CA LYS A 186 1.44 -1.18 19.64
C LYS A 186 2.11 -0.09 20.46
N GLU A 187 2.93 -0.46 21.45
CA GLU A 187 3.86 0.46 22.11
C GLU A 187 4.58 1.28 21.03
N PRO A 188 4.60 2.62 21.13
CA PRO A 188 5.06 3.45 20.05
C PRO A 188 6.54 3.21 19.77
N ILE A 189 6.88 2.88 18.52
CA ILE A 189 8.24 2.46 18.15
C ILE A 189 9.04 3.67 17.68
N MET A 190 10.11 3.99 18.40
CA MET A 190 11.14 4.95 18.01
C MET A 190 12.21 4.26 17.16
N LYS A 191 12.31 4.68 15.90
CA LYS A 191 13.39 4.32 14.97
C LYS A 191 14.30 5.51 14.79
N VAL A 192 15.60 5.28 14.88
CA VAL A 192 16.63 6.29 14.66
C VAL A 192 17.50 5.85 13.49
N PHE A 193 17.68 6.74 12.54
CA PHE A 193 18.59 6.62 11.41
C PHE A 193 19.78 7.55 11.66
N GLN A 194 20.98 6.98 11.78
CA GLN A 194 22.20 7.74 12.11
C GLN A 194 23.25 7.61 11.03
N HIS A 195 24.23 8.52 11.07
CA HIS A 195 25.31 8.61 10.10
C HIS A 195 24.76 8.79 8.68
N VAL A 196 23.85 9.74 8.50
CA VAL A 196 23.18 10.03 7.22
C VAL A 196 23.42 11.46 6.78
N ASN A 197 23.52 11.69 5.47
CA ASN A 197 23.52 13.05 4.92
C ASN A 197 22.08 13.39 4.50
N ILE A 198 21.46 14.34 5.21
CA ILE A 198 20.02 14.62 5.09
C ILE A 198 19.82 15.91 4.32
N VAL A 199 18.98 15.88 3.28
CA VAL A 199 18.42 17.06 2.61
C VAL A 199 16.96 17.17 3.02
N THR A 200 16.60 18.19 3.78
CA THR A 200 15.26 18.29 4.36
C THR A 200 14.18 18.73 3.37
N CYS A 201 14.56 19.52 2.36
CA CYS A 201 13.64 20.25 1.48
C CYS A 201 12.61 21.12 2.23
N ASP A 202 12.90 21.53 3.46
CA ASP A 202 12.07 22.50 4.18
C ASP A 202 12.19 23.92 3.57
N GLN A 203 11.48 24.88 4.15
CA GLN A 203 11.46 26.25 3.62
C GLN A 203 12.87 26.85 3.49
N ASP A 204 13.75 26.60 4.46
CA ASP A 204 15.11 27.14 4.54
C ASP A 204 16.17 26.24 3.86
N PHE A 205 15.74 25.08 3.33
CA PHE A 205 16.56 24.09 2.65
C PHE A 205 17.74 23.58 3.50
N HIS A 206 17.46 23.19 4.75
CA HIS A 206 18.47 22.67 5.65
C HIS A 206 19.12 21.37 5.12
N VAL A 207 20.44 21.28 5.26
CA VAL A 207 21.24 20.10 4.93
C VAL A 207 22.10 19.72 6.14
N TYR A 208 21.99 18.47 6.59
CA TYR A 208 22.73 17.95 7.73
C TYR A 208 23.68 16.85 7.26
N LEU A 209 24.99 17.09 7.36
CA LEU A 209 26.01 16.06 7.12
C LEU A 209 26.28 15.27 8.39
N ASP A 210 26.44 13.95 8.28
CA ASP A 210 26.56 13.04 9.44
C ASP A 210 25.44 13.26 10.49
N GLY A 211 24.23 13.45 9.98
CA GLY A 211 23.03 13.74 10.73
C GLY A 211 22.29 12.52 11.26
N ILE A 212 21.18 12.82 11.92
CA ILE A 212 20.28 11.88 12.58
C ILE A 212 18.84 12.25 12.20
N LEU A 213 18.07 11.25 11.82
CA LEU A 213 16.61 11.33 11.65
C LEU A 213 15.98 10.38 12.66
N ALA A 214 15.06 10.87 13.49
CA ALA A 214 14.31 10.02 14.41
C ALA A 214 12.82 10.06 14.07
N VAL A 215 12.22 8.87 14.07
CA VAL A 215 10.83 8.63 13.71
C VAL A 215 10.17 7.90 14.86
N LYS A 216 9.08 8.45 15.38
CA LYS A 216 8.22 7.78 16.34
C LYS A 216 6.92 7.40 15.64
N ASP A 217 6.66 6.11 15.54
CA ASP A 217 5.54 5.56 14.79
C ASP A 217 5.56 6.02 13.33
N SER A 218 4.69 6.97 12.98
CA SER A 218 4.56 7.51 11.64
C SER A 218 5.18 8.89 11.45
N GLN A 219 5.63 9.54 12.53
CA GLN A 219 6.02 10.95 12.52
C GLN A 219 7.50 11.14 12.75
N ILE A 220 8.06 12.14 12.07
CA ILE A 220 9.40 12.65 12.32
C ILE A 220 9.35 13.39 13.66
N VAL A 221 10.16 12.96 14.62
CA VAL A 221 10.29 13.63 15.93
C VAL A 221 11.58 14.40 16.07
N TYR A 222 12.55 14.17 15.18
CA TYR A 222 13.80 14.91 15.14
C TYR A 222 14.52 14.76 13.79
N VAL A 223 15.18 15.83 13.38
CA VAL A 223 16.12 15.88 12.26
C VAL A 223 17.22 16.88 12.59
N GLY A 224 18.49 16.50 12.49
CA GLY A 224 19.60 17.38 12.83
C GLY A 224 20.95 16.67 12.95
N GLN A 225 21.97 17.40 13.42
CA GLN A 225 23.32 16.86 13.66
C GLN A 225 23.59 16.51 15.11
N ASP A 226 22.92 17.18 16.06
CA ASP A 226 23.14 16.90 17.46
C ASP A 226 22.70 15.48 17.79
N LYS A 227 23.35 14.86 18.79
CA LYS A 227 23.00 13.56 19.37
C LYS A 227 22.16 13.80 20.62
N PRO A 228 20.85 13.98 20.50
CA PRO A 228 20.00 14.27 21.64
C PRO A 228 19.92 13.07 22.58
N ALA A 229 19.69 13.34 23.86
CA ALA A 229 19.61 12.31 24.91
C ALA A 229 18.53 11.25 24.65
N PHE A 230 17.54 11.52 23.79
CA PHE A 230 16.50 10.54 23.44
C PHE A 230 17.00 9.40 22.53
N LEU A 231 18.24 9.43 22.02
CA LEU A 231 18.85 8.26 21.36
C LEU A 231 18.85 7.01 22.27
N GLU A 232 18.93 7.21 23.58
CA GLU A 232 18.83 6.13 24.58
C GLU A 232 17.43 5.51 24.66
N GLN A 233 16.41 6.18 24.11
CA GLN A 233 15.02 5.72 24.05
C GLN A 233 14.69 5.04 22.71
N ALA A 234 15.65 4.91 21.79
CA ALA A 234 15.42 4.28 20.51
C ALA A 234 15.32 2.75 20.66
N GLU A 235 14.20 2.16 20.27
CA GLU A 235 14.08 0.70 20.19
C GLU A 235 14.85 0.14 19.00
N GLN A 236 15.01 0.94 17.93
CA GLN A 236 15.79 0.57 16.75
C GLN A 236 16.72 1.69 16.33
N ILE A 237 18.00 1.36 16.20
CA ILE A 237 19.03 2.24 15.64
C ILE A 237 19.53 1.60 14.34
N ILE A 238 19.40 2.34 13.25
CA ILE A 238 19.80 1.95 11.89
C ILE A 238 20.94 2.88 11.47
N ASP A 239 22.10 2.29 11.25
CA ASP A 239 23.28 3.01 10.76
C ASP A 239 23.39 2.84 9.25
N TYR A 240 23.29 3.96 8.54
CA TYR A 240 23.34 4.00 7.08
C TYR A 240 24.70 4.40 6.51
N GLN A 241 25.72 4.58 7.35
CA GLN A 241 27.12 4.68 6.94
C GLN A 241 27.40 5.73 5.84
N GLY A 242 26.80 6.91 5.98
CA GLY A 242 26.96 8.04 5.06
C GLY A 242 25.93 8.11 3.92
N ALA A 243 24.89 7.26 3.94
CA ALA A 243 23.82 7.32 2.94
C ALA A 243 23.12 8.68 2.92
N TRP A 244 22.52 8.99 1.77
CA TRP A 244 21.79 10.23 1.54
C TRP A 244 20.31 10.00 1.80
N ILE A 245 19.68 10.91 2.55
CA ILE A 245 18.24 10.88 2.83
C ILE A 245 17.61 12.17 2.32
N MET A 246 16.47 12.04 1.64
CA MET A 246 15.61 13.15 1.25
C MET A 246 14.13 12.72 1.33
N PRO A 247 13.17 13.65 1.34
CA PRO A 247 11.76 13.30 1.36
C PRO A 247 11.38 12.38 0.20
N GLY A 248 10.33 11.57 0.42
CA GLY A 248 9.72 10.78 -0.65
C GLY A 248 9.24 11.67 -1.79
N LEU A 249 9.37 11.18 -3.02
CA LEU A 249 9.02 11.94 -4.22
C LEU A 249 7.49 12.00 -4.39
N VAL A 250 7.00 13.13 -4.89
CA VAL A 250 5.57 13.39 -5.11
C VAL A 250 5.29 13.57 -6.60
N ASN A 251 4.66 12.56 -7.21
CA ASN A 251 4.26 12.58 -8.62
C ASN A 251 2.90 13.27 -8.78
N CYS A 252 2.89 14.49 -9.31
CA CYS A 252 1.70 15.35 -9.31
C CYS A 252 0.66 15.00 -10.38
N HIS A 253 0.99 14.12 -11.33
CA HIS A 253 0.09 13.68 -12.40
C HIS A 253 0.63 12.41 -13.07
N THR A 254 -0.20 11.36 -13.14
CA THR A 254 0.13 10.10 -13.82
C THR A 254 -1.13 9.37 -14.31
N HIS A 255 -0.91 8.32 -15.10
CA HIS A 255 -1.91 7.39 -15.61
C HIS A 255 -1.49 5.94 -15.32
N SER A 256 -1.61 5.52 -14.07
CA SER A 256 -1.09 4.25 -13.55
C SER A 256 -1.69 3.02 -14.25
N ALA A 257 -2.98 3.07 -14.59
CA ALA A 257 -3.68 2.03 -15.34
C ALA A 257 -3.10 1.80 -16.75
N MET A 258 -2.45 2.81 -17.34
CA MET A 258 -1.84 2.71 -18.67
C MET A 258 -0.48 2.00 -18.66
N THR A 259 -0.02 1.47 -17.53
CA THR A 259 1.30 0.84 -17.43
C THR A 259 1.48 -0.32 -18.43
N GLY A 260 0.42 -1.09 -18.67
CA GLY A 260 0.39 -2.15 -19.68
C GLY A 260 0.46 -1.67 -21.13
N LEU A 261 0.35 -0.36 -21.39
CA LEU A 261 0.45 0.27 -22.72
C LEU A 261 1.83 0.86 -23.00
N ARG A 262 2.82 0.62 -22.14
CA ARG A 262 4.18 1.14 -22.32
C ARG A 262 4.73 0.78 -23.69
N GLY A 263 5.12 1.80 -24.46
CA GLY A 263 5.68 1.61 -25.80
C GLY A 263 4.70 1.08 -26.85
N ILE A 264 3.38 1.17 -26.62
CA ILE A 264 2.37 0.73 -27.60
C ILE A 264 2.52 1.48 -28.94
N ARG A 265 2.80 2.80 -28.87
CA ARG A 265 3.04 3.64 -30.04
C ARG A 265 3.91 4.84 -29.69
N ASP A 266 5.14 4.81 -30.16
CA ASP A 266 6.07 5.95 -30.13
C ASP A 266 6.09 6.70 -31.49
N ASP A 267 6.67 7.90 -31.49
CA ASP A 267 6.86 8.75 -32.67
C ASP A 267 5.56 9.20 -33.39
N SER A 268 4.52 9.53 -32.60
CA SER A 268 3.24 10.08 -33.07
C SER A 268 2.88 11.38 -32.34
N ASN A 269 2.13 12.27 -33.01
CA ASN A 269 1.59 13.48 -32.37
C ASN A 269 0.43 13.13 -31.41
N LEU A 270 0.16 13.98 -30.40
CA LEU A 270 -0.84 13.75 -29.36
C LEU A 270 -2.22 13.30 -29.89
N HIS A 271 -2.78 14.02 -30.87
CA HIS A 271 -4.13 13.70 -31.38
C HIS A 271 -4.20 12.34 -32.09
N GLU A 272 -3.19 12.00 -32.90
CA GLU A 272 -3.06 10.68 -33.55
C GLU A 272 -2.89 9.59 -32.49
N TRP A 273 -1.97 9.81 -31.55
CA TRP A 273 -1.66 8.87 -30.49
C TRP A 273 -2.88 8.52 -29.62
N LEU A 274 -3.66 9.52 -29.20
CA LEU A 274 -4.87 9.31 -28.40
C LEU A 274 -5.95 8.54 -29.17
N ASN A 275 -6.35 9.04 -30.34
CA ASN A 275 -7.53 8.53 -31.06
C ASN A 275 -7.29 7.17 -31.71
N ASP A 276 -6.09 6.95 -32.27
CA ASP A 276 -5.85 5.80 -33.13
C ASP A 276 -5.26 4.61 -32.35
N TYR A 277 -4.71 4.84 -31.15
CA TYR A 277 -3.98 3.82 -30.39
C TYR A 277 -4.42 3.71 -28.93
N ILE A 278 -4.42 4.81 -28.17
CA ILE A 278 -4.69 4.76 -26.73
C ILE A 278 -6.14 4.42 -26.41
N TRP A 279 -7.10 5.24 -26.86
CA TRP A 279 -8.50 5.02 -26.53
C TRP A 279 -9.05 3.69 -27.04
N PRO A 280 -8.67 3.20 -28.24
CA PRO A 280 -9.02 1.84 -28.69
C PRO A 280 -8.40 0.72 -27.83
N ALA A 281 -7.20 0.92 -27.26
CA ALA A 281 -6.59 -0.07 -26.39
C ALA A 281 -7.25 -0.09 -25.00
N GLU A 282 -7.52 1.08 -24.42
CA GLU A 282 -8.20 1.20 -23.13
C GLU A 282 -9.63 0.65 -23.15
N SER A 283 -10.33 0.67 -24.29
CA SER A 283 -11.68 0.09 -24.38
C SER A 283 -11.71 -1.42 -24.17
N GLU A 284 -10.57 -2.10 -24.33
CA GLU A 284 -10.42 -3.54 -24.12
C GLU A 284 -9.94 -3.88 -22.69
N PHE A 285 -9.78 -2.88 -21.81
CA PHE A 285 -9.31 -3.12 -20.45
C PHE A 285 -10.32 -3.92 -19.64
N THR A 286 -9.78 -4.89 -18.89
CA THR A 286 -10.52 -5.66 -17.90
C THR A 286 -10.04 -5.30 -16.50
N PRO A 287 -10.86 -5.51 -15.45
CA PRO A 287 -10.44 -5.30 -14.07
C PRO A 287 -9.10 -5.95 -13.71
N ASP A 288 -8.86 -7.17 -14.17
CA ASP A 288 -7.61 -7.90 -13.90
C ASP A 288 -6.40 -7.25 -14.59
N MET A 289 -6.56 -6.86 -15.87
CA MET A 289 -5.50 -6.17 -16.62
C MET A 289 -5.15 -4.83 -15.95
N THR A 290 -6.17 -4.03 -15.63
CA THR A 290 -5.96 -2.73 -15.00
C THR A 290 -5.33 -2.87 -13.62
N THR A 291 -5.81 -3.82 -12.81
CA THR A 291 -5.26 -4.06 -11.47
C THR A 291 -3.79 -4.47 -11.53
N ASN A 292 -3.41 -5.32 -12.49
CA ASN A 292 -2.01 -5.71 -12.69
C ASN A 292 -1.16 -4.53 -13.18
N ALA A 293 -1.67 -3.72 -14.13
CA ALA A 293 -0.97 -2.51 -14.59
C ALA A 293 -0.74 -1.52 -13.43
N VAL A 294 -1.72 -1.34 -12.55
CA VAL A 294 -1.56 -0.48 -11.36
C VAL A 294 -0.54 -1.08 -10.38
N LYS A 295 -0.51 -2.40 -10.17
CA LYS A 295 0.54 -3.04 -9.35
C LYS A 295 1.94 -2.79 -9.92
N GLU A 296 2.10 -2.91 -11.24
CA GLU A 296 3.37 -2.60 -11.93
C GLU A 296 3.76 -1.13 -11.72
N ALA A 297 2.81 -0.21 -11.87
CA ALA A 297 3.02 1.22 -11.65
C ALA A 297 3.49 1.53 -10.22
N LEU A 298 2.79 0.99 -9.21
CA LEU A 298 3.14 1.17 -7.80
C LEU A 298 4.51 0.58 -7.49
N THR A 299 4.83 -0.58 -8.07
CA THR A 299 6.13 -1.22 -7.88
C THR A 299 7.25 -0.34 -8.44
N GLU A 300 7.13 0.16 -9.68
CA GLU A 300 8.12 1.05 -10.30
C GLU A 300 8.28 2.37 -9.53
N MET A 301 7.16 2.98 -9.11
CA MET A 301 7.15 4.21 -8.32
C MET A 301 7.84 4.02 -6.96
N LEU A 302 7.53 2.93 -6.24
CA LEU A 302 8.18 2.62 -4.97
C LEU A 302 9.68 2.37 -5.16
N GLN A 303 10.08 1.58 -6.16
CA GLN A 303 11.49 1.30 -6.45
C GLN A 303 12.29 2.56 -6.80
N SER A 304 11.65 3.57 -7.38
CA SER A 304 12.26 4.84 -7.76
C SER A 304 12.13 5.94 -6.69
N GLY A 305 11.54 5.64 -5.52
CA GLY A 305 11.47 6.57 -4.37
C GLY A 305 10.23 7.46 -4.32
N THR A 306 9.25 7.24 -5.19
CA THR A 306 7.95 7.93 -5.13
C THR A 306 7.10 7.35 -4.00
N THR A 307 6.54 8.21 -3.16
CA THR A 307 5.67 7.82 -2.03
C THR A 307 4.24 8.28 -2.19
N THR A 308 4.01 9.30 -3.03
CA THR A 308 2.70 9.91 -3.26
C THR A 308 2.51 10.19 -4.74
N PHE A 309 1.32 9.89 -5.29
CA PHE A 309 1.00 10.16 -6.68
C PHE A 309 -0.43 10.68 -6.89
N ASN A 310 -0.68 11.42 -7.95
CA ASN A 310 -2.00 11.89 -8.34
C ASN A 310 -2.36 11.31 -9.71
N ASP A 311 -3.33 10.41 -9.71
CA ASP A 311 -3.70 9.60 -10.86
C ASP A 311 -4.99 10.08 -11.51
N MET A 312 -5.01 9.95 -12.83
CA MET A 312 -6.20 10.13 -13.66
C MET A 312 -6.33 8.89 -14.55
N TYR A 313 -7.50 8.27 -14.61
CA TYR A 313 -7.65 7.01 -15.35
C TYR A 313 -8.98 6.91 -16.10
N ASN A 314 -9.00 6.17 -17.20
CA ASN A 314 -10.24 5.82 -17.90
C ASN A 314 -11.04 4.82 -17.05
N PRO A 315 -12.30 5.11 -16.66
CA PRO A 315 -13.07 4.25 -15.78
C PRO A 315 -13.43 2.88 -16.37
N SER A 316 -13.24 2.68 -17.67
CA SER A 316 -13.50 1.41 -18.35
C SER A 316 -12.53 0.34 -17.85
N GLY A 317 -13.05 -0.83 -17.48
CA GLY A 317 -12.19 -1.94 -17.04
C GLY A 317 -11.56 -1.75 -15.67
N VAL A 318 -12.12 -0.91 -14.80
CA VAL A 318 -11.58 -0.66 -13.45
C VAL A 318 -12.54 -1.16 -12.37
N ASP A 319 -12.01 -1.95 -11.45
CA ASP A 319 -12.68 -2.35 -10.21
C ASP A 319 -12.05 -1.59 -9.04
N ILE A 320 -12.80 -0.63 -8.48
CA ILE A 320 -12.33 0.23 -7.40
C ILE A 320 -11.93 -0.56 -6.15
N GLN A 321 -12.63 -1.65 -5.84
CA GLN A 321 -12.32 -2.46 -4.68
C GLN A 321 -10.96 -3.13 -4.83
N GLN A 322 -10.66 -3.68 -6.01
CA GLN A 322 -9.37 -4.28 -6.31
C GLN A 322 -8.24 -3.24 -6.26
N ILE A 323 -8.45 -2.08 -6.90
CA ILE A 323 -7.47 -0.98 -6.86
C ILE A 323 -7.22 -0.51 -5.42
N TYR A 324 -8.28 -0.33 -4.63
CA TYR A 324 -8.15 0.08 -3.24
C TYR A 324 -7.29 -0.90 -2.43
N GLN A 325 -7.49 -2.22 -2.58
CA GLN A 325 -6.66 -3.20 -1.87
C GLN A 325 -5.20 -3.12 -2.29
N VAL A 326 -4.93 -2.95 -3.59
CA VAL A 326 -3.57 -2.84 -4.12
C VAL A 326 -2.88 -1.58 -3.59
N VAL A 327 -3.52 -0.41 -3.68
CA VAL A 327 -2.96 0.85 -3.14
C VAL A 327 -2.79 0.78 -1.62
N LYS A 328 -3.79 0.28 -0.89
CA LYS A 328 -3.71 0.11 0.57
C LYS A 328 -2.54 -0.79 0.98
N THR A 329 -2.32 -1.88 0.25
CA THR A 329 -1.22 -2.81 0.54
C THR A 329 0.13 -2.15 0.27
N SER A 330 0.25 -1.41 -0.84
CA SER A 330 1.47 -0.67 -1.21
C SER A 330 1.92 0.38 -0.19
N LYS A 331 0.98 0.86 0.64
CA LYS A 331 1.08 1.98 1.59
C LYS A 331 1.22 3.37 0.96
N MET A 332 1.31 3.48 -0.36
CA MET A 332 1.37 4.77 -1.05
C MET A 332 0.15 5.64 -0.78
N ARG A 333 0.35 6.96 -0.86
CA ARG A 333 -0.73 7.94 -0.91
C ARG A 333 -1.11 8.23 -2.35
N CYS A 334 -2.40 8.32 -2.63
CA CYS A 334 -2.83 8.85 -3.91
C CYS A 334 -4.14 9.62 -3.89
N TYR A 335 -4.30 10.42 -4.95
CA TYR A 335 -5.61 10.69 -5.52
C TYR A 335 -5.80 9.73 -6.71
N PHE A 336 -6.89 8.96 -6.75
CA PHE A 336 -7.19 8.03 -7.84
C PHE A 336 -8.49 8.46 -8.51
N SER A 337 -8.39 9.20 -9.62
CA SER A 337 -9.49 10.02 -10.12
C SER A 337 -10.10 9.51 -11.44
N PRO A 338 -11.40 9.12 -11.46
CA PRO A 338 -12.06 8.64 -12.68
C PRO A 338 -12.27 9.76 -13.69
N THR A 339 -11.82 9.54 -14.92
CA THR A 339 -11.86 10.56 -15.96
C THR A 339 -13.27 10.72 -16.54
N LEU A 340 -13.71 11.97 -16.75
CA LEU A 340 -14.93 12.28 -17.50
C LEU A 340 -14.58 12.68 -18.94
N PHE A 341 -15.33 12.14 -19.90
CA PHE A 341 -15.27 12.47 -21.32
C PHE A 341 -16.66 12.81 -21.84
N SER A 342 -16.76 13.72 -22.82
CA SER A 342 -18.00 13.83 -23.58
C SER A 342 -18.10 12.67 -24.57
N SER A 343 -19.30 12.10 -24.67
CA SER A 343 -19.59 10.98 -25.54
C SER A 343 -20.80 11.28 -26.42
N GLU A 344 -20.88 10.64 -27.59
CA GLU A 344 -22.10 10.59 -28.40
C GLU A 344 -23.11 9.56 -27.88
N THR A 345 -22.65 8.60 -27.05
CA THR A 345 -23.46 7.48 -26.55
C THR A 345 -24.01 7.70 -25.14
N GLU A 346 -23.35 8.53 -24.33
CA GLU A 346 -23.80 8.90 -22.98
C GLU A 346 -24.10 10.41 -22.94
N THR A 347 -25.23 10.78 -22.34
CA THR A 347 -25.54 12.18 -22.03
C THR A 347 -24.67 12.69 -20.89
N THR A 348 -24.49 14.02 -20.80
CA THR A 348 -23.77 14.66 -19.68
C THR A 348 -24.30 14.19 -18.31
N ALA A 349 -25.62 14.06 -18.15
CA ALA A 349 -26.22 13.64 -16.89
C ALA A 349 -25.86 12.18 -16.53
N GLU A 350 -25.82 11.28 -17.52
CA GLU A 350 -25.43 9.88 -17.32
C GLU A 350 -23.94 9.78 -16.95
N THR A 351 -23.06 10.48 -17.67
CA THR A 351 -21.62 10.51 -17.34
C THR A 351 -21.37 11.05 -15.93
N ILE A 352 -22.04 12.16 -15.55
CA ILE A 352 -21.95 12.74 -14.20
C ILE A 352 -22.46 11.75 -13.14
N SER A 353 -23.60 11.09 -13.38
CA SER A 353 -24.16 10.11 -12.45
C SER A 353 -23.23 8.90 -12.26
N ARG A 354 -22.64 8.39 -13.36
CA ARG A 354 -21.71 7.25 -13.33
C ARG A 354 -20.44 7.61 -12.57
N THR A 355 -19.81 8.73 -12.92
CA THR A 355 -18.59 9.19 -12.25
C THR A 355 -18.84 9.48 -10.78
N ARG A 356 -19.96 10.13 -10.44
CA ARG A 356 -20.31 10.39 -9.03
C ARG A 356 -20.43 9.10 -8.22
N SER A 357 -21.03 8.05 -8.79
CA SER A 357 -21.14 6.75 -8.12
C SER A 357 -19.77 6.16 -7.77
N ILE A 358 -18.79 6.28 -8.67
CA ILE A 358 -17.40 5.85 -8.46
C ILE A 358 -16.73 6.70 -7.38
N ILE A 359 -16.88 8.02 -7.45
CA ILE A 359 -16.32 8.94 -6.45
C ILE A 359 -16.89 8.66 -5.06
N ASP A 360 -18.21 8.50 -4.96
CA ASP A 360 -18.89 8.16 -3.70
C ASP A 360 -18.42 6.80 -3.15
N GLU A 361 -18.11 5.83 -4.01
CA GLU A 361 -17.51 4.55 -3.61
C GLU A 361 -16.11 4.75 -3.02
N ILE A 362 -15.24 5.52 -3.67
CA ILE A 362 -13.91 5.84 -3.15
C ILE A 362 -14.00 6.57 -1.80
N LEU A 363 -14.92 7.53 -1.67
CA LEU A 363 -15.12 8.29 -0.43
C LEU A 363 -15.62 7.41 0.74
N LYS A 364 -16.31 6.29 0.49
CA LYS A 364 -16.76 5.36 1.55
C LYS A 364 -15.60 4.71 2.30
N TYR A 365 -14.42 4.57 1.69
CA TYR A 365 -13.26 3.97 2.37
C TYR A 365 -12.76 4.82 3.53
N LYS A 366 -13.01 6.15 3.52
CA LYS A 366 -12.53 7.11 4.53
C LYS A 366 -11.02 6.95 4.81
N ASN A 367 -10.25 6.57 3.80
CA ASN A 367 -8.84 6.30 3.92
C ASN A 367 -8.06 7.57 3.52
N PRO A 368 -7.28 8.19 4.42
CA PRO A 368 -6.53 9.41 4.11
C PRO A 368 -5.46 9.21 3.03
N ASN A 369 -5.07 7.97 2.73
CA ASN A 369 -4.10 7.63 1.70
C ASN A 369 -4.74 7.27 0.35
N PHE A 370 -6.06 7.15 0.25
CA PHE A 370 -6.78 6.84 -0.99
C PHE A 370 -7.89 7.88 -1.20
N LYS A 371 -7.54 8.96 -1.88
CA LYS A 371 -8.40 10.12 -2.14
C LYS A 371 -8.84 10.16 -3.59
N VAL A 372 -9.67 11.13 -3.94
CA VAL A 372 -10.21 11.32 -5.29
C VAL A 372 -10.42 12.79 -5.60
N MET A 373 -10.21 13.18 -6.86
CA MET A 373 -10.58 14.48 -7.43
C MET A 373 -11.68 14.28 -8.48
N VAL A 374 -12.42 15.34 -8.81
CA VAL A 374 -13.25 15.33 -10.03
C VAL A 374 -12.34 15.58 -11.23
N ALA A 375 -12.33 14.68 -12.20
CA ALA A 375 -11.29 14.65 -13.22
C ALA A 375 -11.84 14.73 -14.66
N PRO A 376 -12.41 15.86 -15.11
CA PRO A 376 -12.74 15.99 -16.52
C PRO A 376 -11.44 16.01 -17.33
N HIS A 377 -11.39 15.23 -18.43
CA HIS A 377 -10.14 15.01 -19.16
C HIS A 377 -9.46 16.32 -19.60
N SER A 378 -10.13 17.11 -20.43
CA SER A 378 -9.60 18.39 -20.93
C SER A 378 -10.70 19.27 -21.53
N PRO A 379 -10.47 20.57 -21.72
CA PRO A 379 -11.49 21.45 -22.28
C PRO A 379 -11.82 21.20 -23.77
N TYR A 380 -10.98 20.42 -24.48
CA TYR A 380 -11.24 20.05 -25.86
C TYR A 380 -12.05 18.76 -26.00
N SER A 381 -11.90 17.81 -25.06
CA SER A 381 -12.63 16.53 -25.05
C SER A 381 -13.91 16.55 -24.19
N CYS A 382 -14.10 17.57 -23.36
CA CYS A 382 -15.34 17.80 -22.62
C CYS A 382 -16.15 18.96 -23.21
N SER A 383 -17.47 18.77 -23.32
CA SER A 383 -18.43 19.82 -23.65
C SER A 383 -18.50 20.85 -22.51
N ARG A 384 -18.98 22.05 -22.83
CA ARG A 384 -19.24 23.10 -21.81
C ARG A 384 -20.11 22.55 -20.68
N ASP A 385 -21.24 21.92 -21.01
CA ASP A 385 -22.19 21.42 -20.02
C ASP A 385 -21.55 20.36 -19.11
N LEU A 386 -20.69 19.50 -19.65
CA LEU A 386 -19.96 18.51 -18.84
C LEU A 386 -18.93 19.19 -17.93
N LEU A 387 -18.21 20.21 -18.41
CA LEU A 387 -17.25 20.95 -17.59
C LEU A 387 -17.95 21.71 -16.46
N GLU A 388 -19.08 22.36 -16.74
CA GLU A 388 -19.89 23.06 -15.74
C GLU A 388 -20.42 22.06 -14.70
N ALA A 389 -21.02 20.96 -15.12
CA ALA A 389 -21.51 19.92 -14.21
C ALA A 389 -20.39 19.26 -13.38
N SER A 390 -19.19 19.11 -13.95
CA SER A 390 -18.03 18.57 -13.22
C SER A 390 -17.57 19.52 -12.11
N LEU A 391 -17.54 20.82 -12.38
CA LEU A 391 -17.21 21.83 -11.38
C LEU A 391 -18.26 21.87 -10.26
N GLU A 392 -19.55 21.82 -10.60
CA GLU A 392 -20.61 21.78 -9.59
C GLU A 392 -20.51 20.53 -8.71
N MET A 393 -20.22 19.36 -9.28
CA MET A 393 -19.94 18.15 -8.49
C MET A 393 -18.75 18.33 -7.54
N ALA A 394 -17.66 18.95 -8.01
CA ALA A 394 -16.47 19.20 -7.20
C ALA A 394 -16.77 20.13 -6.01
N LYS A 395 -17.59 21.17 -6.22
CA LYS A 395 -18.07 22.07 -5.16
C LYS A 395 -18.98 21.36 -4.17
N GLU A 396 -19.95 20.57 -4.65
CA GLU A 396 -20.89 19.82 -3.81
C GLU A 396 -20.17 18.82 -2.89
N LEU A 397 -19.18 18.12 -3.42
CA LEU A 397 -18.38 17.13 -2.69
C LEU A 397 -17.23 17.76 -1.89
N ASN A 398 -16.93 19.05 -2.12
CA ASN A 398 -15.79 19.76 -1.55
C ASN A 398 -14.44 19.04 -1.78
N ILE A 399 -14.23 18.59 -3.01
CA ILE A 399 -12.98 17.94 -3.46
C ILE A 399 -12.36 18.70 -4.65
N PRO A 400 -11.03 18.64 -4.87
CA PRO A 400 -10.39 19.37 -5.97
C PRO A 400 -10.75 18.84 -7.36
N LEU A 401 -10.35 19.59 -8.38
CA LEU A 401 -10.39 19.18 -9.80
C LEU A 401 -9.00 18.75 -10.29
N HIS A 402 -8.96 17.85 -11.28
CA HIS A 402 -7.73 17.47 -11.99
C HIS A 402 -7.99 17.46 -13.51
N VAL A 403 -7.26 18.26 -14.29
CA VAL A 403 -7.58 18.51 -15.71
C VAL A 403 -6.31 18.71 -16.54
N HIS A 404 -6.25 18.17 -17.76
CA HIS A 404 -5.22 18.56 -18.73
C HIS A 404 -5.56 19.92 -19.35
N VAL A 405 -4.64 20.89 -19.27
CA VAL A 405 -4.92 22.26 -19.75
C VAL A 405 -3.72 22.84 -20.49
N ALA A 406 -3.99 23.33 -21.71
CA ALA A 406 -3.01 24.07 -22.52
C ALA A 406 -1.72 23.27 -22.77
N GLU A 407 -1.88 21.99 -23.10
CA GLU A 407 -0.78 21.09 -23.40
C GLU A 407 -0.16 21.43 -24.75
N THR A 408 -0.99 21.66 -25.78
CA THR A 408 -0.52 21.90 -27.15
C THR A 408 -1.15 23.12 -27.82
N LYS A 409 -0.49 23.62 -28.86
CA LYS A 409 -1.04 24.66 -29.75
C LYS A 409 -2.30 24.21 -30.46
N GLU A 410 -2.36 22.93 -30.84
CA GLU A 410 -3.49 22.35 -31.54
C GLU A 410 -4.73 22.31 -30.65
N GLU A 411 -4.60 21.81 -29.41
CA GLU A 411 -5.63 21.89 -28.38
C GLU A 411 -6.14 23.33 -28.22
N SER A 412 -5.21 24.27 -28.04
CA SER A 412 -5.54 25.68 -27.85
C SER A 412 -6.30 26.24 -29.06
N GLY A 413 -5.96 25.81 -30.28
CA GLY A 413 -6.66 26.15 -31.51
C GLY A 413 -8.08 25.58 -31.59
N ILE A 414 -8.30 24.34 -31.14
CA ILE A 414 -9.63 23.70 -31.09
C ILE A 414 -10.55 24.50 -30.17
N ILE A 415 -10.08 24.82 -28.97
CA ILE A 415 -10.84 25.57 -27.95
C ILE A 415 -11.11 27.01 -28.43
N LEU A 416 -10.10 27.67 -29.02
CA LEU A 416 -10.26 29.01 -29.58
C LEU A 416 -11.31 29.03 -30.71
N LYS A 417 -11.31 28.04 -31.59
CA LYS A 417 -12.31 27.91 -32.66
C LYS A 417 -13.71 27.63 -32.10
N ARG A 418 -13.82 26.79 -31.07
CA ARG A 418 -15.09 26.36 -30.49
C ARG A 418 -15.74 27.45 -29.63
N TYR A 419 -14.95 28.19 -28.84
CA TYR A 419 -15.46 29.10 -27.81
C TYR A 419 -14.97 30.54 -27.95
N GLY A 420 -14.12 30.86 -28.93
CA GLY A 420 -13.56 32.21 -29.10
C GLY A 420 -12.58 32.62 -28.01
N LYS A 421 -12.14 31.68 -27.18
CA LYS A 421 -11.25 31.89 -26.03
C LYS A 421 -10.13 30.86 -25.99
N ARG A 422 -9.00 31.25 -25.39
CA ARG A 422 -7.91 30.31 -25.05
C ARG A 422 -8.32 29.39 -23.90
N PRO A 423 -7.67 28.23 -23.71
CA PRO A 423 -8.09 27.22 -22.73
C PRO A 423 -8.29 27.79 -21.32
N LEU A 424 -7.29 28.52 -20.79
CA LEU A 424 -7.38 29.08 -19.44
C LEU A 424 -8.50 30.13 -19.32
N ALA A 425 -8.62 31.03 -20.30
CA ALA A 425 -9.66 32.07 -20.29
C ALA A 425 -11.09 31.51 -20.45
N PHE A 426 -11.22 30.34 -21.09
CA PHE A 426 -12.48 29.60 -21.15
C PHE A 426 -12.81 28.98 -19.79
N LEU A 427 -11.85 28.27 -19.17
CA LEU A 427 -12.02 27.68 -17.84
C LEU A 427 -12.25 28.73 -16.74
N GLU A 428 -11.62 29.91 -16.83
CA GLU A 428 -11.87 31.04 -15.95
C GLU A 428 -13.33 31.51 -16.03
N GLU A 429 -13.92 31.56 -17.24
CA GLU A 429 -15.34 31.91 -17.39
C GLU A 429 -16.26 30.90 -16.69
N LEU A 430 -15.89 29.62 -16.70
CA LEU A 430 -16.66 28.57 -16.03
C LEU A 430 -16.48 28.58 -14.51
N GLY A 431 -15.46 29.29 -13.99
CA GLY A 431 -15.15 29.36 -12.56
C GLY A 431 -14.15 28.32 -12.06
N TYR A 432 -13.41 27.63 -12.95
CA TYR A 432 -12.41 26.63 -12.55
C TYR A 432 -11.22 27.23 -11.78
N LEU A 433 -10.94 28.53 -11.98
CA LEU A 433 -9.86 29.21 -11.24
C LEU A 433 -10.24 29.53 -9.79
N ASP A 434 -11.54 29.50 -9.47
CA ASP A 434 -12.08 29.85 -8.16
C ASP A 434 -12.26 28.60 -7.26
N HIS A 435 -11.85 27.43 -7.72
CA HIS A 435 -11.93 26.16 -6.98
C HIS A 435 -10.57 25.46 -6.98
N PRO A 436 -10.15 24.79 -5.89
CA PRO A 436 -8.91 24.03 -5.86
C PRO A 436 -8.79 23.08 -7.05
N SER A 437 -7.74 23.25 -7.85
CA SER A 437 -7.56 22.49 -9.08
C SER A 437 -6.08 22.21 -9.35
N VAL A 438 -5.79 21.04 -9.91
CA VAL A 438 -4.49 20.69 -10.48
C VAL A 438 -4.62 20.67 -12.00
N PHE A 439 -3.90 21.55 -12.69
CA PHE A 439 -3.82 21.53 -14.15
C PHE A 439 -2.53 20.85 -14.59
N ALA A 440 -2.65 19.77 -15.35
CA ALA A 440 -1.53 19.09 -15.96
C ALA A 440 -1.01 19.88 -17.18
N HIS A 441 0.31 19.85 -17.37
CA HIS A 441 1.09 20.49 -18.44
C HIS A 441 1.25 22.01 -18.32
N GLY A 442 0.30 22.82 -18.80
CA GLY A 442 0.43 24.29 -18.84
C GLY A 442 1.51 24.81 -19.80
N VAL A 443 1.73 24.14 -20.93
CA VAL A 443 2.80 24.47 -21.89
C VAL A 443 2.56 25.80 -22.59
N GLU A 444 1.35 26.01 -23.08
CA GLU A 444 1.01 27.15 -23.95
C GLU A 444 0.58 28.41 -23.18
N LEU A 445 0.85 28.50 -21.87
CA LEU A 445 0.47 29.66 -21.05
C LEU A 445 1.21 30.95 -21.44
N ASN A 446 0.48 32.06 -21.54
CA ASN A 446 1.05 33.40 -21.73
C ASN A 446 1.18 34.18 -20.41
N GLU A 447 1.84 35.35 -20.46
CA GLU A 447 2.09 36.19 -19.27
C GLU A 447 0.82 36.57 -18.52
N ARG A 448 -0.23 36.99 -19.22
CA ARG A 448 -1.51 37.35 -18.61
C ARG A 448 -2.18 36.15 -17.95
N GLU A 449 -2.11 34.98 -18.57
CA GLU A 449 -2.64 33.73 -18.02
C GLU A 449 -1.89 33.32 -16.73
N ILE A 450 -0.56 33.50 -16.70
CA ILE A 450 0.25 33.30 -15.49
C ILE A 450 -0.16 34.26 -14.37
N GLU A 451 -0.37 35.55 -14.68
CA GLU A 451 -0.86 36.53 -13.70
C GLU A 451 -2.23 36.15 -13.11
N ARG A 452 -3.12 35.57 -13.93
CA ARG A 452 -4.43 35.08 -13.43
C ARG A 452 -4.24 33.88 -12.50
N LEU A 453 -3.40 32.92 -12.87
CA LEU A 453 -3.08 31.74 -12.05
C LEU A 453 -2.46 32.12 -10.70
N ALA A 454 -1.62 33.16 -10.65
CA ALA A 454 -1.01 33.64 -9.42
C ALA A 454 -2.02 34.08 -8.33
N SER A 455 -3.23 34.46 -8.77
CA SER A 455 -4.32 34.89 -7.89
C SER A 455 -5.42 33.84 -7.71
N SER A 456 -5.23 32.62 -8.24
CA SER A 456 -6.23 31.56 -8.25
C SER A 456 -5.91 30.46 -7.24
N GLN A 457 -6.78 29.44 -7.15
CA GLN A 457 -6.56 28.23 -6.35
C GLN A 457 -5.97 27.08 -7.20
N VAL A 458 -5.39 27.40 -8.35
CA VAL A 458 -4.90 26.41 -9.32
C VAL A 458 -3.42 26.17 -9.13
N ALA A 459 -3.04 24.89 -9.08
CA ALA A 459 -1.67 24.42 -9.11
C ALA A 459 -1.35 23.78 -10.47
N ILE A 460 -0.06 23.71 -10.83
CA ILE A 460 0.41 23.12 -12.09
C ILE A 460 1.20 21.83 -11.82
N ALA A 461 0.84 20.76 -12.51
CA ALA A 461 1.65 19.55 -12.62
C ALA A 461 2.46 19.60 -13.93
N HIS A 462 3.78 19.79 -13.84
CA HIS A 462 4.67 19.87 -14.99
C HIS A 462 5.09 18.46 -15.43
N ASN A 463 4.85 18.13 -16.71
CA ASN A 463 5.18 16.83 -17.33
C ASN A 463 6.31 16.97 -18.37
N PRO A 464 7.57 17.21 -17.98
CA PRO A 464 8.62 17.60 -18.91
C PRO A 464 8.94 16.55 -19.98
N ILE A 465 9.13 15.27 -19.61
CA ILE A 465 9.47 14.24 -20.59
C ILE A 465 8.30 14.01 -21.55
N SER A 466 7.07 13.88 -21.04
CA SER A 466 5.89 13.73 -21.91
C SER A 466 5.73 14.90 -22.89
N ASN A 467 5.86 16.14 -22.40
CA ASN A 467 5.78 17.32 -23.25
C ASN A 467 6.87 17.36 -24.34
N LEU A 468 8.06 16.82 -24.07
CA LEU A 468 9.10 16.67 -25.07
C LEU A 468 8.78 15.55 -26.07
N LYS A 469 8.37 14.37 -25.57
CA LYS A 469 8.12 13.19 -26.38
C LYS A 469 6.99 13.43 -27.39
N LEU A 470 5.95 14.15 -26.99
CA LEU A 470 4.82 14.51 -27.86
C LEU A 470 5.03 15.82 -28.64
N ALA A 471 6.20 16.44 -28.52
CA ALA A 471 6.52 17.75 -29.11
C ALA A 471 5.53 18.87 -28.72
N SER A 472 4.90 18.76 -27.55
CA SER A 472 3.93 19.71 -27.01
C SER A 472 4.58 21.08 -26.73
N GLY A 473 5.82 21.07 -26.21
CA GLY A 473 6.62 22.27 -25.96
C GLY A 473 7.28 22.26 -24.59
N ILE A 474 7.68 23.44 -24.08
CA ILE A 474 8.29 23.59 -22.74
C ILE A 474 7.42 24.54 -21.93
N ALA A 475 6.89 24.10 -20.78
CA ALA A 475 6.09 24.94 -19.90
C ALA A 475 6.91 26.08 -19.23
N PRO A 476 6.31 27.26 -18.95
CA PRO A 476 6.99 28.43 -18.38
C PRO A 476 7.10 28.35 -16.85
N ILE A 477 7.78 27.30 -16.35
CA ILE A 477 7.80 26.97 -14.92
C ILE A 477 8.47 28.05 -14.08
N ILE A 478 9.59 28.60 -14.54
CA ILE A 478 10.28 29.70 -13.83
C ILE A 478 9.33 30.90 -13.65
N GLN A 479 8.55 31.24 -14.69
CA GLN A 479 7.62 32.36 -14.64
C GLN A 479 6.45 32.08 -13.69
N LEU A 480 5.89 30.86 -13.74
CA LEU A 480 4.83 30.41 -12.83
C LEU A 480 5.26 30.49 -11.36
N GLN A 481 6.44 29.94 -11.03
CA GLN A 481 6.98 29.98 -9.67
C GLN A 481 7.27 31.41 -9.20
N LYS A 482 7.84 32.27 -10.07
CA LYS A 482 8.07 33.69 -9.76
C LYS A 482 6.77 34.44 -9.50
N ALA A 483 5.68 34.03 -10.14
CA ALA A 483 4.36 34.60 -9.93
C ALA A 483 3.66 34.05 -8.66
N GLY A 484 4.21 33.02 -8.01
CA GLY A 484 3.65 32.41 -6.81
C GLY A 484 2.69 31.24 -7.08
N VAL A 485 2.63 30.74 -8.32
CA VAL A 485 1.84 29.55 -8.65
C VAL A 485 2.55 28.31 -8.11
N ALA A 486 1.81 27.43 -7.42
CA ALA A 486 2.34 26.15 -6.97
C ALA A 486 2.63 25.24 -8.18
N VAL A 487 3.86 24.71 -8.26
CA VAL A 487 4.27 23.85 -9.37
C VAL A 487 5.03 22.64 -8.86
N GLY A 488 4.59 21.45 -9.28
CA GLY A 488 5.21 20.17 -8.98
C GLY A 488 5.57 19.42 -10.25
N ILE A 489 6.40 18.38 -10.11
CA ILE A 489 6.80 17.52 -11.21
C ILE A 489 5.88 16.32 -11.31
N ALA A 490 5.72 15.80 -12.53
CA ALA A 490 4.86 14.69 -12.84
C ALA A 490 5.37 13.90 -14.04
N THR A 491 5.00 12.62 -14.11
CA THR A 491 5.47 11.68 -15.15
C THR A 491 4.52 11.54 -16.31
N ASP A 492 3.23 11.89 -16.14
CA ASP A 492 2.18 11.56 -17.09
C ASP A 492 2.10 10.02 -17.30
N SER A 493 1.66 9.57 -18.48
CA SER A 493 1.51 8.17 -18.86
C SER A 493 2.84 7.55 -19.31
N VAL A 494 3.05 6.27 -18.98
CA VAL A 494 4.17 5.50 -19.54
C VAL A 494 4.05 5.26 -21.05
N ALA A 495 2.91 5.58 -21.67
CA ALA A 495 2.78 5.51 -23.12
C ALA A 495 3.24 6.83 -23.80
N SER A 496 3.38 7.93 -23.05
CA SER A 496 3.92 9.22 -23.51
C SER A 496 5.24 9.61 -22.84
N ASN A 497 5.85 8.73 -22.02
CA ASN A 497 7.08 9.00 -21.27
C ASN A 497 8.37 8.28 -21.75
N ASN A 498 8.68 7.03 -21.40
CA ASN A 498 7.81 5.88 -21.09
C ASN A 498 8.15 5.17 -19.75
N ASN A 499 8.52 5.92 -18.69
CA ASN A 499 8.72 5.39 -17.34
C ASN A 499 8.02 6.25 -16.26
N LEU A 500 8.07 5.80 -15.01
CA LEU A 500 7.57 6.55 -13.84
C LEU A 500 8.71 7.09 -12.96
N ASP A 501 9.86 7.42 -13.57
CA ASP A 501 11.07 7.86 -12.88
C ASP A 501 11.08 9.38 -12.62
N MET A 502 10.78 9.75 -11.37
CA MET A 502 10.78 11.14 -10.93
C MET A 502 12.16 11.81 -10.92
N PHE A 503 13.27 11.06 -10.80
CA PHE A 503 14.62 11.65 -10.92
C PHE A 503 14.93 12.06 -12.36
N GLU A 504 14.51 11.26 -13.34
CA GLU A 504 14.62 11.62 -14.76
C GLU A 504 13.75 12.85 -15.09
N GLU A 505 12.54 12.93 -14.57
CA GLU A 505 11.67 14.09 -14.74
C GLU A 505 12.28 15.36 -14.13
N GLY A 506 12.75 15.29 -12.86
CA GLY A 506 13.35 16.43 -12.18
C GLY A 506 14.61 16.95 -12.88
N ARG A 507 15.47 16.04 -13.35
CA ARG A 507 16.65 16.40 -14.15
C ARG A 507 16.24 17.08 -15.45
N THR A 508 15.27 16.50 -16.17
CA THR A 508 14.79 17.02 -17.45
C THR A 508 14.18 18.41 -17.27
N ALA A 509 13.33 18.60 -16.25
CA ALA A 509 12.78 19.90 -15.87
C ALA A 509 13.91 20.93 -15.66
N ALA A 510 14.92 20.59 -14.86
CA ALA A 510 16.01 21.50 -14.52
C ALA A 510 16.85 21.93 -15.73
N LEU A 511 17.07 21.03 -16.69
CA LEU A 511 17.81 21.32 -17.92
C LEU A 511 16.96 22.11 -18.92
N LEU A 512 15.68 21.76 -19.07
CA LEU A 512 14.76 22.47 -19.95
C LEU A 512 14.53 23.91 -19.52
N GLN A 513 14.39 24.17 -18.22
CA GLN A 513 14.18 25.53 -17.74
C GLN A 513 15.42 26.42 -17.91
N LYS A 514 16.63 25.85 -17.79
CA LYS A 514 17.89 26.53 -18.16
C LYS A 514 17.93 26.86 -19.65
N MET A 515 17.58 25.90 -20.50
CA MET A 515 17.55 26.11 -21.95
C MET A 515 16.50 27.16 -22.36
N LYS A 516 15.27 27.06 -21.83
CA LYS A 516 14.18 27.98 -22.13
C LYS A 516 14.48 29.41 -21.70
N SER A 517 15.14 29.59 -20.56
CA SER A 517 15.54 30.92 -20.06
C SER A 517 16.79 31.47 -20.75
N GLY A 518 17.60 30.62 -21.41
CA GLY A 518 18.90 31.00 -21.95
C GLY A 518 19.95 31.30 -20.87
N ASP A 519 19.72 30.87 -19.63
CA ASP A 519 20.56 31.15 -18.47
C ASP A 519 20.74 29.88 -17.62
N ALA A 520 21.98 29.38 -17.60
CA ALA A 520 22.34 28.15 -16.89
C ALA A 520 22.22 28.26 -15.35
N SER A 521 22.08 29.47 -14.80
CA SER A 521 21.88 29.70 -13.36
C SER A 521 20.42 29.57 -12.90
N GLN A 522 19.46 29.58 -13.83
CA GLN A 522 18.05 29.42 -13.48
C GLN A 522 17.73 27.96 -13.10
N PHE A 523 16.66 27.79 -12.31
CA PHE A 523 16.23 26.49 -11.79
C PHE A 523 17.39 25.78 -11.04
N PRO A 524 17.88 26.38 -9.93
CA PRO A 524 18.99 25.84 -9.16
C PRO A 524 18.62 24.49 -8.51
N ILE A 525 19.64 23.81 -7.96
CA ILE A 525 19.49 22.49 -7.32
C ILE A 525 18.40 22.49 -6.24
N GLU A 526 18.36 23.52 -5.39
CA GLU A 526 17.32 23.68 -4.38
C GLU A 526 15.91 23.64 -5.00
N THR A 527 15.68 24.45 -6.04
CA THR A 527 14.39 24.45 -6.75
C THR A 527 14.08 23.08 -7.33
N ALA A 528 15.06 22.42 -7.97
CA ALA A 528 14.88 21.10 -8.57
C ALA A 528 14.48 20.03 -7.54
N LEU A 529 15.09 20.03 -6.35
CA LEU A 529 14.75 19.07 -5.29
C LEU A 529 13.41 19.41 -4.61
N LYS A 530 13.11 20.70 -4.41
CA LYS A 530 11.82 21.13 -3.84
C LYS A 530 10.63 20.80 -4.76
N VAL A 531 10.76 20.92 -6.08
CA VAL A 531 9.66 20.57 -7.01
C VAL A 531 9.35 19.08 -7.10
N LEU A 532 10.32 18.23 -6.76
CA LEU A 532 10.13 16.78 -6.65
C LEU A 532 9.46 16.36 -5.34
N THR A 533 9.42 17.26 -4.35
CA THR A 533 9.05 16.94 -2.96
C THR A 533 8.04 17.95 -2.42
N ILE A 534 8.46 18.98 -1.68
CA ILE A 534 7.58 19.89 -0.96
C ILE A 534 6.66 20.70 -1.87
N GLU A 535 7.10 21.14 -3.06
CA GLU A 535 6.19 21.85 -3.97
C GLU A 535 5.17 20.90 -4.60
N GLY A 536 5.54 19.63 -4.83
CA GLY A 536 4.57 18.62 -5.24
C GLY A 536 3.54 18.34 -4.15
N ALA A 537 3.97 18.30 -2.88
CA ALA A 537 3.05 18.22 -1.75
C ALA A 537 2.11 19.43 -1.68
N LYS A 538 2.60 20.66 -1.98
CA LYS A 538 1.76 21.87 -2.07
C LYS A 538 0.73 21.78 -3.21
N VAL A 539 1.12 21.27 -4.39
CA VAL A 539 0.19 21.04 -5.52
C VAL A 539 -0.98 20.15 -5.09
N LEU A 540 -0.72 19.16 -4.24
CA LEU A 540 -1.71 18.20 -3.78
C LEU A 540 -2.42 18.58 -2.46
N GLY A 541 -2.09 19.74 -1.87
CA GLY A 541 -2.62 20.20 -0.58
C GLY A 541 -2.20 19.32 0.61
N MET A 542 -0.98 18.78 0.55
CA MET A 542 -0.41 17.84 1.53
C MET A 542 0.89 18.36 2.17
N GLU A 543 1.28 19.61 1.95
CA GLU A 543 2.55 20.20 2.39
C GLU A 543 2.72 20.23 3.92
N ASN A 544 1.63 20.21 4.67
CA ASN A 544 1.67 20.14 6.14
C ASN A 544 1.87 18.70 6.66
N GLN A 545 1.80 17.69 5.78
CA GLN A 545 1.87 16.27 6.14
C GLN A 545 3.14 15.60 5.61
N ILE A 546 3.57 15.94 4.39
CA ILE A 546 4.68 15.30 3.67
C ILE A 546 5.50 16.34 2.88
N GLY A 547 6.48 15.87 2.11
CA GLY A 547 7.23 16.67 1.13
C GLY A 547 8.47 17.35 1.70
N SER A 548 8.64 17.40 3.01
CA SER A 548 9.88 17.81 3.67
C SER A 548 10.12 17.01 4.95
N LEU A 549 11.37 16.94 5.39
CA LEU A 549 11.76 16.31 6.64
C LEU A 549 11.73 17.34 7.76
N GLU A 550 10.57 17.49 8.37
CA GLU A 550 10.31 18.43 9.46
C GLU A 550 9.63 17.71 10.62
N VAL A 551 9.92 18.12 11.86
CA VAL A 551 9.29 17.55 13.06
C VAL A 551 7.76 17.71 12.97
N GLY A 552 7.04 16.63 13.25
CA GLY A 552 5.58 16.54 13.20
C GLY A 552 5.02 16.05 11.86
N LYS A 553 5.79 16.11 10.76
CA LYS A 553 5.39 15.54 9.47
C LYS A 553 5.51 14.03 9.46
N GLN A 554 4.81 13.39 8.54
CA GLN A 554 4.91 11.95 8.30
C GLN A 554 6.33 11.60 7.83
N ALA A 555 6.84 10.45 8.28
CA ALA A 555 8.15 9.95 7.94
C ALA A 555 8.14 9.29 6.55
N ASP A 556 8.09 10.15 5.54
CA ASP A 556 8.13 9.85 4.12
C ASP A 556 9.50 10.20 3.55
N PHE A 557 10.36 9.21 3.33
CA PHE A 557 11.71 9.46 2.84
C PHE A 557 12.27 8.29 2.06
N LEU A 558 13.24 8.60 1.21
CA LEU A 558 14.05 7.63 0.48
C LEU A 558 15.50 7.70 0.97
N VAL A 559 16.22 6.59 0.77
CA VAL A 559 17.63 6.44 1.14
C VAL A 559 18.42 6.02 -0.10
N ILE A 560 19.54 6.69 -0.35
CA ILE A 560 20.48 6.37 -1.42
C ILE A 560 21.86 6.12 -0.79
N GLN A 561 22.40 4.92 -0.96
CA GLN A 561 23.75 4.57 -0.54
C GLN A 561 24.74 4.94 -1.65
N PRO A 562 25.56 6.01 -1.52
CA PRO A 562 26.51 6.40 -2.56
C PRO A 562 27.77 5.52 -2.60
N GLN A 563 28.03 4.73 -1.54
CA GLN A 563 29.23 3.92 -1.45
C GLN A 563 29.26 2.84 -2.54
N GLY A 564 30.40 2.73 -3.24
CA GLY A 564 30.56 1.79 -4.35
C GLY A 564 29.96 2.24 -5.69
N LYS A 565 29.21 3.34 -5.73
CA LYS A 565 28.62 3.91 -6.96
C LYS A 565 29.56 4.96 -7.57
N ILE A 566 30.29 4.60 -8.64
CA ILE A 566 31.29 5.48 -9.27
C ILE A 566 30.70 6.77 -9.83
N HIS A 567 29.48 6.73 -10.38
CA HIS A 567 28.82 7.91 -10.93
C HIS A 567 28.39 8.93 -9.87
N LEU A 568 28.50 8.59 -8.57
CA LEU A 568 28.20 9.46 -7.44
C LEU A 568 29.48 9.98 -6.74
N GLN A 569 30.65 9.85 -7.38
CA GLN A 569 31.91 10.41 -6.90
C GLN A 569 32.20 11.78 -7.56
N PRO A 570 32.78 12.74 -6.82
CA PRO A 570 33.13 12.66 -5.39
C PRO A 570 31.91 12.97 -4.51
N GLN A 571 31.77 12.29 -3.37
CA GLN A 571 30.53 12.26 -2.58
C GLN A 571 30.16 13.59 -1.92
N GLU A 572 31.12 14.50 -1.71
CA GLU A 572 30.89 15.83 -1.16
C GLU A 572 29.95 16.70 -2.03
N ASN A 573 29.77 16.33 -3.31
CA ASN A 573 28.86 17.00 -4.24
C ASN A 573 27.44 16.40 -4.23
N MET A 574 27.01 15.78 -3.13
CA MET A 574 25.70 15.14 -2.94
C MET A 574 24.54 15.92 -3.57
N LEU A 575 24.40 17.23 -3.28
CA LEU A 575 23.30 18.05 -3.79
C LEU A 575 23.27 18.10 -5.33
N SER A 576 24.45 18.24 -5.96
CA SER A 576 24.55 18.19 -7.42
C SER A 576 24.17 16.80 -7.93
N HIS A 577 24.64 15.75 -7.27
CA HIS A 577 24.41 14.37 -7.70
C HIS A 577 22.95 13.96 -7.59
N LEU A 578 22.22 14.38 -6.55
CA LEU A 578 20.80 14.12 -6.37
C LEU A 578 19.95 14.61 -7.57
N VAL A 579 20.40 15.63 -8.30
CA VAL A 579 19.71 16.13 -9.50
C VAL A 579 20.33 15.58 -10.79
N TYR A 580 21.66 15.64 -10.91
CA TYR A 580 22.34 15.47 -12.20
C TYR A 580 23.01 14.11 -12.39
N ALA A 581 23.11 13.27 -11.37
CA ALA A 581 23.84 11.99 -11.44
C ALA A 581 23.07 10.77 -10.95
N VAL A 582 22.25 10.90 -9.90
CA VAL A 582 21.43 9.81 -9.34
C VAL A 582 20.53 9.21 -10.40
N LYS A 583 20.42 7.89 -10.40
CA LYS A 583 19.46 7.12 -11.17
C LYS A 583 18.38 6.61 -10.22
N SER A 584 17.16 6.39 -10.68
CA SER A 584 16.12 5.74 -9.85
C SER A 584 16.61 4.43 -9.23
N SER A 585 17.37 3.62 -9.98
CA SER A 585 17.96 2.38 -9.48
C SER A 585 18.97 2.55 -8.33
N ASP A 586 19.37 3.78 -8.00
CA ASP A 586 20.23 4.07 -6.85
C ASP A 586 19.44 4.20 -5.54
N VAL A 587 18.11 4.22 -5.58
CA VAL A 587 17.26 4.21 -4.38
C VAL A 587 17.36 2.83 -3.73
N ASP A 588 17.83 2.81 -2.48
CA ASP A 588 18.05 1.59 -1.72
C ASP A 588 16.84 1.28 -0.83
N ASP A 589 16.42 2.23 0.01
CA ASP A 589 15.29 2.03 0.93
C ASP A 589 14.27 3.16 0.80
N VAL A 590 13.00 2.85 1.02
CA VAL A 590 11.90 3.83 1.03
C VAL A 590 11.02 3.58 2.23
N TYR A 591 10.65 4.67 2.90
CA TYR A 591 9.77 4.70 4.06
C TYR A 591 8.55 5.57 3.77
N ILE A 592 7.38 5.07 4.15
CA ILE A 592 6.10 5.76 4.06
C ILE A 592 5.47 5.72 5.45
N ALA A 593 5.22 6.90 6.03
CA ALA A 593 4.69 6.99 7.39
C ALA A 593 5.48 6.11 8.38
N GLY A 594 6.82 6.11 8.27
CA GLY A 594 7.72 5.35 9.15
C GLY A 594 7.79 3.84 8.91
N GLU A 595 6.95 3.28 8.02
CA GLU A 595 7.01 1.89 7.58
C GLU A 595 7.96 1.73 6.40
N GLN A 596 8.87 0.75 6.47
CA GLN A 596 9.76 0.45 5.36
C GLN A 596 8.99 -0.32 4.28
N VAL A 597 8.89 0.26 3.08
CA VAL A 597 8.15 -0.31 1.94
C VAL A 597 9.07 -0.79 0.82
N VAL A 598 10.31 -0.28 0.77
CA VAL A 598 11.39 -0.78 -0.07
C VAL A 598 12.61 -1.04 0.79
N LYS A 599 13.26 -2.18 0.54
CA LYS A 599 14.52 -2.55 1.18
C LYS A 599 15.53 -3.04 0.15
N GLN A 600 16.68 -2.37 0.07
CA GLN A 600 17.75 -2.69 -0.89
C GLN A 600 17.24 -2.83 -2.34
N GLY A 601 16.37 -1.90 -2.77
CA GLY A 601 15.75 -1.86 -4.09
C GLY A 601 14.61 -2.86 -4.30
N GLN A 602 14.27 -3.68 -3.30
CA GLN A 602 13.16 -4.64 -3.37
C GLN A 602 11.91 -4.10 -2.68
N VAL A 603 10.79 -4.09 -3.40
CA VAL A 603 9.47 -3.71 -2.85
C VAL A 603 8.98 -4.80 -1.91
N LEU A 604 8.53 -4.41 -0.72
CA LEU A 604 8.08 -5.32 0.34
C LEU A 604 6.55 -5.45 0.41
N THR A 605 5.82 -4.57 -0.27
CA THR A 605 4.39 -4.34 -0.06
C THR A 605 3.51 -4.61 -1.27
N VAL A 606 4.10 -4.89 -2.43
CA VAL A 606 3.37 -5.21 -3.67
C VAL A 606 3.90 -6.53 -4.22
N GLU A 607 2.98 -7.46 -4.49
CA GLU A 607 3.28 -8.73 -5.15
C GLU A 607 2.78 -8.66 -6.60
N LEU A 608 3.72 -8.79 -7.54
CA LEU A 608 3.49 -8.86 -8.98
C LEU A 608 3.08 -10.26 -9.43
#